data_AF-A0A3E0ED65-F1
#
_entry.id   AF-A0A3E0ED65-F1
#
_cell.length_a   1.000
_cell.length_b   1.000
_cell.length_c   1.000
_cell.angle_alpha   90.00
_cell.angle_beta   90.00
_cell.angle_gamma   90.00
#
_symmetry.space_group_name_H-M   'P 1'
#
loop_
_entity.id
_entity.type
_entity.pdbx_description
1 polymer ?
#
loop_
_entity_poly.entity_id
_entity_poly.type
_entity_poly.pdbx_seq_one_letter_code
_entity_poly.pdbx_strand_id
1 'polypeptide(L)'
;MTPILLNQLRSIITSPLISMFCKKYEENEMLLKKSIDTSICTVLIGLDNIIENPSLYEKIIECITFTEFYKTIEYDNGKLSSINYSFEREGFIPLNLIFSTKKGRISEMISNEVGIKSATAGAVLNFAVMLILSHFENEKQKTKSILQNNLHSEKKAILSTIPEGIRIILGYPDFEYEDTSNSDTSVKTNLKPYFFSKIFKL
;
A
#
# COMPACT_ATOMS: atom_id res chain seq x y z
N MET A 1 -2.04 13.41 -11.62
CA MET A 1 -0.89 12.75 -12.27
C MET A 1 -0.71 11.38 -11.63
N THR A 2 -0.58 10.30 -12.40
CA THR A 2 -0.37 8.97 -11.81
C THR A 2 1.07 8.86 -11.29
N PRO A 3 1.29 8.42 -10.03
CA PRO A 3 2.63 8.26 -9.48
C PRO A 3 3.51 7.36 -10.35
N ILE A 4 4.73 7.79 -10.68
CA ILE A 4 5.71 7.04 -11.48
C ILE A 4 6.07 5.74 -10.75
N LEU A 5 6.28 5.80 -9.42
CA LEU A 5 6.60 4.62 -8.62
C LEU A 5 5.46 3.61 -8.62
N LEU A 6 4.22 4.09 -8.48
CA LEU A 6 3.04 3.23 -8.53
C LEU A 6 2.88 2.58 -9.91
N ASN A 7 3.11 3.34 -10.98
CA ASN A 7 3.07 2.81 -12.35
C ASN A 7 4.15 1.75 -12.58
N GLN A 8 5.37 1.97 -12.08
CA GLN A 8 6.45 0.98 -12.14
C GLN A 8 6.02 -0.32 -11.47
N LEU A 9 5.55 -0.25 -10.22
CA LEU A 9 5.13 -1.44 -9.47
C LEU A 9 3.93 -2.15 -10.10
N ARG A 10 2.94 -1.41 -10.63
CA ARG A 10 1.82 -1.96 -11.40
C ARG A 10 2.29 -2.67 -12.67
N SER A 11 3.29 -2.13 -13.36
CA SER A 11 3.80 -2.70 -14.62
C SER A 11 4.51 -4.04 -14.44
N ILE A 12 5.02 -4.31 -13.23
CA ILE A 12 5.64 -5.59 -12.86
C ILE A 12 4.59 -6.71 -12.77
N ILE A 13 3.36 -6.37 -12.36
CA ILE A 13 2.26 -7.32 -12.16
C ILE A 13 1.63 -7.68 -13.51
N THR A 14 1.66 -8.96 -13.85
CA THR A 14 1.18 -9.46 -15.14
C THR A 14 -0.24 -10.04 -15.04
N SER A 15 -0.98 -10.07 -16.15
CA SER A 15 -2.30 -10.71 -16.20
C SER A 15 -2.26 -12.20 -15.81
N PRO A 16 -1.28 -13.01 -16.22
CA PRO A 16 -1.14 -14.39 -15.74
C PRO A 16 -1.03 -14.50 -14.22
N LEU A 17 -0.26 -13.61 -13.58
CA LEU A 17 -0.13 -13.57 -12.12
C LEU A 17 -1.48 -13.30 -11.44
N ILE A 18 -2.24 -12.32 -11.96
CA ILE A 18 -3.57 -11.99 -11.44
C ILE A 18 -4.51 -13.19 -11.60
N SER A 19 -4.52 -13.83 -12.77
CA SER A 19 -5.33 -15.02 -13.02
C SER A 19 -4.98 -16.18 -12.08
N MET A 20 -3.69 -16.35 -11.77
CA MET A 20 -3.23 -17.34 -10.80
C MET A 20 -3.77 -17.06 -9.40
N PHE A 21 -3.72 -15.79 -8.95
CA PHE A 21 -4.28 -15.38 -7.66
C PHE A 21 -5.81 -15.54 -7.64
N CYS A 22 -6.52 -15.20 -8.71
CA CYS A 22 -7.97 -15.40 -8.81
C CYS A 22 -8.33 -16.87 -8.61
N LYS A 23 -7.58 -17.78 -9.24
CA LYS A 23 -7.79 -19.22 -9.10
C LYS A 23 -7.48 -19.71 -7.69
N LYS A 24 -6.35 -19.28 -7.12
CA LYS A 24 -5.93 -19.73 -5.79
C LYS A 24 -6.86 -19.24 -4.68
N TYR A 25 -7.22 -17.95 -4.72
CA TYR A 25 -8.01 -17.33 -3.67
C TYR A 25 -9.49 -17.34 -3.97
N GLU A 26 -9.93 -17.81 -5.14
CA GLU A 26 -11.34 -17.83 -5.57
C GLU A 26 -11.99 -16.45 -5.43
N GLU A 27 -11.34 -15.43 -6.00
CA GLU A 27 -11.76 -14.03 -5.94
C GLU A 27 -12.09 -13.49 -7.32
N ASN A 28 -12.94 -12.47 -7.37
CA ASN A 28 -13.20 -11.74 -8.59
C ASN A 28 -11.94 -10.96 -9.04
N GLU A 29 -11.61 -11.04 -10.33
CA GLU A 29 -10.41 -10.41 -10.90
C GLU A 29 -10.35 -8.90 -10.68
N MET A 30 -11.48 -8.19 -10.84
CA MET A 30 -11.55 -6.74 -10.65
C MET A 30 -11.28 -6.37 -9.19
N LEU A 31 -11.89 -7.10 -8.25
CA LEU A 31 -11.69 -6.85 -6.82
C LEU A 31 -10.28 -7.21 -6.38
N LEU A 32 -9.72 -8.29 -6.90
CA LEU A 32 -8.34 -8.67 -6.63
C LEU A 32 -7.34 -7.63 -7.16
N LYS A 33 -7.52 -7.14 -8.38
CA LYS A 33 -6.71 -6.02 -8.93
C LYS A 33 -6.78 -4.79 -8.03
N LYS A 34 -7.98 -4.40 -7.58
CA LYS A 34 -8.17 -3.29 -6.63
C LYS A 34 -7.48 -3.54 -5.29
N SER A 35 -7.53 -4.77 -4.78
CA SER A 35 -6.86 -5.16 -3.53
C SER A 35 -5.33 -5.09 -3.63
N ILE A 36 -4.76 -5.59 -4.72
CA ILE A 36 -3.32 -5.50 -4.99
C ILE A 36 -2.90 -4.03 -5.05
N ASP A 37 -3.64 -3.21 -5.79
CA ASP A 37 -3.35 -1.78 -5.91
C ASP A 37 -3.43 -1.04 -4.56
N THR A 38 -4.49 -1.30 -3.80
CA THR A 38 -4.69 -0.75 -2.46
C THR A 38 -3.55 -1.17 -1.53
N SER A 39 -3.13 -2.43 -1.60
CA SER A 39 -2.07 -2.99 -0.77
C SER A 39 -0.70 -2.38 -1.11
N ILE A 40 -0.40 -2.20 -2.40
CA ILE A 40 0.82 -1.52 -2.85
C ILE A 40 0.86 -0.09 -2.30
N CYS A 41 -0.21 0.68 -2.53
CA CYS A 41 -0.26 2.06 -2.06
C CYS A 41 -0.13 2.15 -0.53
N THR A 42 -0.80 1.25 0.19
CA THR A 42 -0.73 1.16 1.65
C THR A 42 0.70 0.90 2.14
N VAL A 43 1.40 -0.06 1.53
CA VAL A 43 2.81 -0.36 1.87
C VAL A 43 3.72 0.82 1.55
N LEU A 44 3.54 1.49 0.41
CA LEU A 44 4.35 2.66 0.05
C LEU A 44 4.21 3.80 1.08
N ILE A 45 2.99 4.10 1.53
CA ILE A 45 2.76 5.08 2.61
C ILE A 45 3.34 4.60 3.94
N GLY A 46 3.23 3.30 4.24
CA GLY A 46 3.87 2.71 5.40
C GLY A 46 5.39 2.90 5.40
N LEU A 47 6.04 2.66 4.25
CA LEU A 47 7.46 2.86 4.06
C LEU A 47 7.85 4.34 4.19
N ASP A 48 7.08 5.25 3.58
CA ASP A 48 7.30 6.70 3.71
C ASP A 48 7.32 7.16 5.18
N ASN A 49 6.43 6.60 6.02
CA ASN A 49 6.37 6.93 7.45
C ASN A 49 7.62 6.49 8.25
N ILE A 50 8.44 5.58 7.71
CA ILE A 50 9.59 5.00 8.43
C ILE A 50 10.92 5.19 7.72
N ILE A 51 10.93 5.64 6.46
CA ILE A 51 12.15 5.71 5.63
C ILE A 51 13.20 6.65 6.23
N GLU A 52 12.76 7.65 7.01
CA GLU A 52 13.63 8.58 7.74
C GLU A 52 14.37 7.93 8.91
N ASN A 53 13.97 6.72 9.35
CA ASN A 53 14.70 5.93 10.34
C ASN A 53 15.60 4.90 9.63
N PRO A 54 16.92 5.17 9.46
CA PRO A 54 17.80 4.29 8.69
C PRO A 54 17.91 2.91 9.32
N SER A 55 18.00 2.83 10.65
CA SER A 55 18.13 1.57 11.37
C SER A 55 16.92 0.64 11.20
N LEU A 56 15.71 1.21 11.08
CA LEU A 56 14.50 0.43 10.86
C LEU A 56 14.40 -0.01 9.39
N TYR A 57 14.75 0.88 8.47
CA TYR A 57 14.77 0.57 7.03
C TYR A 57 15.76 -0.55 6.71
N GLU A 58 16.99 -0.48 7.23
CA GLU A 58 18.00 -1.53 7.05
C GLU A 58 17.51 -2.89 7.57
N LYS A 59 16.92 -2.92 8.78
CA LYS A 59 16.31 -4.14 9.33
C LYS A 59 15.23 -4.73 8.43
N ILE A 60 14.41 -3.89 7.79
CA ILE A 60 13.37 -4.34 6.87
C ILE A 60 13.97 -4.99 5.63
N ILE A 61 15.02 -4.40 5.07
CA ILE A 61 15.74 -4.96 3.94
C ILE A 61 16.42 -6.28 4.33
N GLU A 62 17.13 -6.32 5.46
CA GLU A 62 17.73 -7.55 5.98
C GLU A 62 16.71 -8.68 6.19
N CYS A 63 15.48 -8.35 6.61
CA CYS A 63 14.43 -9.35 6.79
C CYS A 63 14.01 -10.03 5.49
N ILE A 64 14.21 -9.40 4.32
CA ILE A 64 13.79 -9.98 3.04
C ILE A 64 14.92 -10.72 2.32
N THR A 65 16.19 -10.36 2.52
CA THR A 65 17.31 -10.90 1.73
C THR A 65 17.54 -12.40 1.93
N PHE A 66 17.10 -12.96 3.05
CA PHE A 66 17.19 -14.39 3.35
C PHE A 66 15.92 -15.18 3.06
N THR A 67 14.85 -14.52 2.62
CA THR A 67 13.55 -15.16 2.36
C THR A 67 13.57 -16.02 1.12
N GLU A 68 12.74 -17.06 1.10
CA GLU A 68 12.60 -17.90 -0.10
C GLU A 68 11.92 -17.12 -1.23
N PHE A 69 11.01 -16.20 -0.90
CA PHE A 69 10.38 -15.34 -1.91
C PHE A 69 11.44 -14.52 -2.65
N TYR A 70 12.32 -13.82 -1.93
CA TYR A 70 13.36 -13.00 -2.53
C TYR A 70 14.38 -13.81 -3.35
N LYS A 71 14.71 -15.02 -2.91
CA LYS A 71 15.65 -15.89 -3.64
C LYS A 71 15.09 -16.48 -4.93
N THR A 72 13.78 -16.60 -5.03
CA THR A 72 13.11 -17.33 -6.13
C THR A 72 12.25 -16.43 -7.02
N ILE A 73 12.09 -15.16 -6.66
CA ILE A 73 11.39 -14.19 -7.49
C ILE A 73 12.19 -13.94 -8.77
N GLU A 74 11.54 -14.14 -9.91
CA GLU A 74 12.15 -13.97 -11.22
C GLU A 74 11.46 -12.85 -11.99
N TYR A 75 12.29 -12.06 -12.67
CA TYR A 75 11.85 -10.97 -13.53
C TYR A 75 12.29 -11.26 -14.96
N ASP A 76 11.35 -11.23 -15.91
CA ASP A 76 11.62 -11.28 -17.34
C ASP A 76 11.18 -9.95 -17.97
N ASN A 77 12.11 -9.26 -18.64
CA ASN A 77 11.89 -7.93 -19.23
C ASN A 77 11.24 -6.91 -18.26
N GLY A 78 11.68 -6.93 -17.00
CA GLY A 78 11.17 -6.05 -15.94
C GLY A 78 9.79 -6.43 -15.39
N LYS A 79 9.22 -7.57 -15.80
CA LYS A 79 7.93 -8.07 -15.34
C LYS A 79 8.09 -9.36 -14.55
N LEU A 80 7.18 -9.59 -13.60
CA LEU A 80 7.20 -10.80 -12.79
C LEU A 80 6.86 -12.02 -13.65
N SER A 81 7.82 -12.95 -13.78
CA SER A 81 7.66 -14.18 -14.55
C SER A 81 7.21 -15.35 -13.68
N SER A 82 7.72 -15.43 -12.44
CA SER A 82 7.44 -16.50 -11.50
C SER A 82 7.46 -15.99 -10.06
N ILE A 83 6.59 -16.57 -9.24
CA ILE A 83 6.61 -16.38 -7.79
C ILE A 83 6.34 -17.69 -7.07
N ASN A 84 6.91 -17.81 -5.87
CA ASN A 84 6.49 -18.81 -4.91
C ASN A 84 5.40 -18.22 -3.99
N TYR A 85 4.73 -19.06 -3.20
CA TYR A 85 3.74 -18.61 -2.20
C TYR A 85 4.34 -18.39 -0.81
N SER A 86 5.66 -18.37 -0.65
CA SER A 86 6.27 -18.17 0.67
C SER A 86 5.99 -16.77 1.24
N PHE A 87 5.64 -15.81 0.37
CA PHE A 87 5.17 -14.47 0.79
C PHE A 87 4.03 -14.53 1.82
N GLU A 88 3.15 -15.54 1.76
CA GLU A 88 2.02 -15.66 2.71
C GLU A 88 2.49 -15.72 4.16
N ARG A 89 3.68 -16.25 4.41
CA ARG A 89 4.29 -16.28 5.74
C ARG A 89 5.33 -15.19 5.89
N GLU A 90 6.21 -15.02 4.90
CA GLU A 90 7.39 -14.17 4.98
C GLU A 90 7.04 -12.69 5.04
N GLY A 91 5.99 -12.25 4.34
CA GLY A 91 5.55 -10.84 4.33
C GLY A 91 5.05 -10.34 5.70
N PHE A 92 4.76 -11.24 6.64
CA PHE A 92 4.34 -10.85 7.99
C PHE A 92 5.41 -10.04 8.74
N ILE A 93 6.68 -10.43 8.60
CA ILE A 93 7.80 -9.82 9.32
C ILE A 93 7.99 -8.35 8.91
N PRO A 94 8.23 -8.02 7.62
CA PRO A 94 8.40 -6.62 7.22
C PRO A 94 7.14 -5.79 7.45
N LEU A 95 5.93 -6.35 7.29
CA LEU A 95 4.71 -5.59 7.61
C LEU A 95 4.60 -5.23 9.09
N ASN A 96 5.05 -6.08 10.01
CA ASN A 96 5.07 -5.73 11.44
C ASN A 96 6.10 -4.66 11.74
N LEU A 97 7.23 -4.62 11.02
CA LEU A 97 8.19 -3.52 11.16
C LEU A 97 7.63 -2.20 10.63
N ILE A 98 6.87 -2.25 9.52
CA ILE A 98 6.27 -1.07 8.88
C ILE A 98 5.05 -0.54 9.66
N PHE A 99 4.13 -1.43 10.05
CA PHE A 99 2.83 -1.06 10.61
C PHE A 99 2.69 -1.36 12.10
N SER A 100 3.69 -1.96 12.74
CA SER A 100 3.62 -2.40 14.13
C SER A 100 2.38 -3.27 14.36
N THR A 101 1.57 -2.96 15.36
CA THR A 101 0.34 -3.70 15.70
C THR A 101 -0.85 -3.42 14.77
N LYS A 102 -0.71 -2.50 13.81
CA LYS A 102 -1.82 -2.07 12.93
C LYS A 102 -2.05 -3.01 11.74
N LYS A 103 -1.13 -3.94 11.43
CA LYS A 103 -1.24 -4.84 10.27
C LYS A 103 -2.61 -5.53 10.16
N GLY A 104 -3.07 -6.14 11.26
CA GLY A 104 -4.34 -6.87 11.27
C GLY A 104 -5.52 -5.97 10.88
N ARG A 105 -5.57 -4.76 11.46
CA ARG A 105 -6.60 -3.76 11.17
C ARG A 105 -6.54 -3.26 9.73
N ILE A 106 -5.32 -3.09 9.18
CA ILE A 106 -5.14 -2.70 7.77
C ILE A 106 -5.69 -3.79 6.84
N SER A 107 -5.33 -5.05 7.06
CA SER A 107 -5.80 -6.18 6.25
C SER A 107 -7.33 -6.31 6.30
N GLU A 108 -7.92 -6.19 7.49
CA GLU A 108 -9.37 -6.20 7.68
C GLU A 108 -10.03 -5.02 6.94
N MET A 109 -9.44 -3.83 7.03
CA MET A 109 -9.96 -2.66 6.34
C MET A 109 -9.87 -2.80 4.81
N ILE A 110 -8.78 -3.37 4.27
CA ILE A 110 -8.67 -3.71 2.84
C ILE A 110 -9.80 -4.68 2.44
N SER A 111 -10.04 -5.72 3.23
CA SER A 111 -11.12 -6.68 2.99
C SER A 111 -12.48 -5.98 2.91
N ASN A 112 -12.79 -5.09 3.85
CA ASN A 112 -14.06 -4.37 3.91
C ASN A 112 -14.24 -3.35 2.78
N GLU A 113 -13.22 -2.55 2.49
CA GLU A 113 -13.28 -1.46 1.49
C GLU A 113 -13.23 -1.97 0.04
N VAL A 114 -12.61 -3.13 -0.18
CA VAL A 114 -12.49 -3.75 -1.50
C VAL A 114 -13.57 -4.81 -1.73
N GLY A 115 -14.04 -5.50 -0.69
CA GLY A 115 -15.04 -6.56 -0.79
C GLY A 115 -14.46 -7.92 -1.16
N ILE A 116 -13.26 -8.25 -0.65
CA ILE A 116 -12.62 -9.58 -0.80
C ILE A 116 -12.54 -10.28 0.56
N LYS A 117 -12.27 -11.60 0.58
CA LYS A 117 -12.12 -12.35 1.84
C LYS A 117 -10.95 -11.79 2.66
N SER A 118 -11.11 -11.76 3.99
CA SER A 118 -10.08 -11.24 4.90
C SER A 118 -8.74 -11.99 4.79
N ALA A 119 -8.80 -13.31 4.61
CA ALA A 119 -7.60 -14.12 4.36
C ALA A 119 -6.89 -13.72 3.05
N THR A 120 -7.65 -13.45 1.97
CA THR A 120 -7.12 -12.95 0.70
C THR A 120 -6.47 -11.58 0.90
N ALA A 121 -7.14 -10.65 1.60
CA ALA A 121 -6.58 -9.32 1.86
C ALA A 121 -5.24 -9.39 2.60
N GLY A 122 -5.13 -10.28 3.58
CA GLY A 122 -3.89 -10.51 4.32
C GLY A 122 -2.78 -11.08 3.44
N ALA A 123 -3.11 -12.04 2.57
CA ALA A 123 -2.16 -12.64 1.64
C ALA A 123 -1.68 -11.63 0.58
N VAL A 124 -2.59 -10.81 0.03
CA VAL A 124 -2.27 -9.76 -0.95
C VAL A 124 -1.42 -8.65 -0.32
N LEU A 125 -1.69 -8.27 0.92
CA LEU A 125 -0.86 -7.30 1.64
C LEU A 125 0.56 -7.85 1.90
N ASN A 126 0.67 -9.13 2.28
CA ASN A 126 1.95 -9.82 2.41
C ASN A 126 2.70 -9.88 1.06
N PHE A 127 1.99 -10.18 -0.03
CA PHE A 127 2.55 -10.18 -1.38
C PHE A 127 3.08 -8.80 -1.76
N ALA A 128 2.29 -7.74 -1.53
CA ALA A 128 2.65 -6.37 -1.89
C ALA A 128 3.96 -5.93 -1.20
N VAL A 129 4.12 -6.18 0.10
CA VAL A 129 5.35 -5.81 0.80
C VAL A 129 6.57 -6.57 0.26
N MET A 130 6.41 -7.87 -0.03
CA MET A 130 7.51 -8.69 -0.49
C MET A 130 7.92 -8.30 -1.90
N LEU A 131 6.95 -8.03 -2.78
CA LEU A 131 7.18 -7.52 -4.13
C LEU A 131 7.93 -6.18 -4.10
N ILE A 132 7.45 -5.21 -3.34
CA ILE A 132 8.02 -3.87 -3.28
C ILE A 132 9.46 -3.91 -2.78
N LEU A 133 9.69 -4.59 -1.66
CA LEU A 133 11.04 -4.65 -1.06
C LEU A 133 12.00 -5.45 -1.94
N SER A 134 11.55 -6.56 -2.55
CA SER A 134 12.39 -7.36 -3.44
C SER A 134 12.74 -6.60 -4.71
N HIS A 135 11.78 -5.84 -5.26
CA HIS A 135 12.03 -4.97 -6.40
C HIS A 135 13.07 -3.90 -6.06
N PHE A 136 12.92 -3.21 -4.93
CA PHE A 136 13.87 -2.16 -4.51
C PHE A 136 15.26 -2.71 -4.24
N GLU A 137 15.35 -3.89 -3.60
CA GLU A 137 16.63 -4.53 -3.33
C GLU A 137 17.30 -5.04 -4.61
N ASN A 138 16.55 -5.63 -5.56
CA ASN A 138 17.11 -6.08 -6.84
C ASN A 138 17.53 -4.93 -7.74
N GLU A 139 16.82 -3.81 -7.67
CA GLU A 139 17.12 -2.63 -8.47
C GLU A 139 18.42 -1.93 -8.04
N LYS A 140 19.06 -2.29 -6.89
CA LYS A 140 20.36 -1.90 -6.23
C LYS A 140 20.93 -0.48 -6.42
N GLN A 141 20.65 0.17 -7.54
CA GLN A 141 21.10 1.44 -8.06
C GLN A 141 20.14 2.61 -7.77
N LYS A 142 18.88 2.37 -7.38
CA LYS A 142 18.00 3.44 -6.88
C LYS A 142 18.26 3.62 -5.39
N THR A 143 19.22 4.49 -5.08
CA THR A 143 19.62 4.86 -3.72
C THR A 143 18.39 5.13 -2.85
N LYS A 144 18.43 4.79 -1.55
CA LYS A 144 17.38 5.12 -0.56
C LYS A 144 16.81 6.54 -0.73
N SER A 145 17.68 7.50 -1.05
CA SER A 145 17.32 8.90 -1.33
C SER A 145 16.40 9.08 -2.55
N ILE A 146 16.58 8.30 -3.63
CA ILE A 146 15.71 8.33 -4.81
C ILE A 146 14.34 7.78 -4.46
N LEU A 147 14.28 6.66 -3.73
CA LEU A 147 13.01 6.12 -3.23
C LEU A 147 12.29 7.13 -2.34
N GLN A 148 13.02 7.75 -1.40
CA GLN A 148 12.47 8.78 -0.51
C GLN A 148 11.97 10.00 -1.28
N ASN A 149 12.73 10.50 -2.26
CA ASN A 149 12.33 11.63 -3.09
C ASN A 149 11.09 11.32 -3.92
N ASN A 150 11.01 10.11 -4.50
CA ASN A 150 9.87 9.66 -5.27
C ASN A 150 8.63 9.48 -4.38
N LEU A 151 8.78 8.83 -3.21
CA LEU A 151 7.69 8.66 -2.25
C LEU A 151 7.17 10.00 -1.75
N HIS A 152 8.05 10.93 -1.36
CA HIS A 152 7.64 12.23 -0.85
C HIS A 152 6.92 13.06 -1.92
N SER A 153 7.44 13.08 -3.16
CA SER A 153 6.82 13.82 -4.27
C SER A 153 5.49 13.22 -4.71
N GLU A 154 5.30 11.90 -4.57
CA GLU A 154 4.11 11.19 -5.02
C GLU A 154 3.10 10.88 -3.91
N LYS A 155 3.46 11.13 -2.64
CA LYS A 155 2.68 10.79 -1.43
C LYS A 155 1.22 11.18 -1.54
N LYS A 156 0.93 12.41 -1.96
CA LYS A 156 -0.45 12.90 -2.10
C LYS A 156 -1.25 12.10 -3.12
N ALA A 157 -0.65 11.83 -4.28
CA ALA A 157 -1.28 11.05 -5.32
C ALA A 157 -1.48 9.58 -4.89
N ILE A 158 -0.54 9.00 -4.15
CA ILE A 158 -0.68 7.65 -3.58
C ILE A 158 -1.77 7.62 -2.48
N LEU A 159 -1.82 8.62 -1.60
CA LEU A 159 -2.87 8.69 -0.57
C LEU A 159 -4.27 8.78 -1.19
N SER A 160 -4.41 9.47 -2.33
CA SER A 160 -5.70 9.61 -3.02
C SER A 160 -6.28 8.28 -3.52
N THR A 161 -5.45 7.26 -3.77
CA THR A 161 -5.89 5.93 -4.23
C THR A 161 -6.23 4.98 -3.08
N ILE A 162 -5.83 5.31 -1.86
CA ILE A 162 -6.09 4.48 -0.67
C ILE A 162 -7.48 4.82 -0.12
N PRO A 163 -8.37 3.84 0.14
CA PRO A 163 -9.65 4.05 0.82
C PRO A 163 -9.52 4.78 2.17
N GLU A 164 -10.54 5.56 2.52
CA GLU A 164 -10.55 6.42 3.71
C GLU A 164 -10.28 5.64 5.01
N GLY A 165 -10.93 4.50 5.20
CA GLY A 165 -10.74 3.68 6.40
C GLY A 165 -9.28 3.27 6.62
N ILE A 166 -8.53 3.03 5.55
CA ILE A 166 -7.11 2.69 5.61
C ILE A 166 -6.28 3.95 5.89
N ARG A 167 -6.57 5.08 5.23
CA ARG A 167 -5.87 6.35 5.48
C ARG A 167 -5.93 6.77 6.95
N ILE A 168 -7.10 6.60 7.59
CA ILE A 168 -7.28 6.88 9.02
C ILE A 168 -6.32 6.02 9.87
N ILE A 169 -6.23 4.72 9.60
CA ILE A 169 -5.32 3.81 10.32
C ILE A 169 -3.85 4.22 10.13
N LEU A 170 -3.50 4.69 8.92
CA LEU A 170 -2.17 5.18 8.56
C LEU A 170 -1.83 6.57 9.15
N GLY A 171 -2.80 7.27 9.75
CA GLY A 171 -2.59 8.57 10.40
C GLY A 171 -2.93 9.78 9.52
N TYR A 172 -3.75 9.62 8.48
CA TYR A 172 -4.16 10.67 7.55
C TYR A 172 -5.71 10.84 7.52
N PRO A 173 -6.35 11.23 8.65
CA PRO A 173 -7.80 11.39 8.70
C PRO A 173 -8.30 12.60 7.90
N ASP A 174 -7.54 13.70 7.88
CA ASP A 174 -7.93 14.97 7.25
C ASP A 174 -7.38 15.11 5.83
N PHE A 175 -7.21 14.01 5.11
CA PHE A 175 -6.70 14.04 3.74
C PHE A 175 -7.77 14.61 2.78
N GLU A 176 -7.57 15.86 2.35
CA GLU A 176 -8.40 16.50 1.33
C GLU A 176 -7.98 16.04 -0.07
N TYR A 177 -8.96 15.57 -0.85
CA TYR A 177 -8.78 15.37 -2.28
C TYR A 177 -8.64 16.74 -2.94
N GLU A 178 -7.56 16.93 -3.70
CA GLU A 178 -7.53 18.04 -4.66
C GLU A 178 -8.48 17.70 -5.79
N ASP A 179 -9.67 18.29 -5.76
CA ASP A 179 -10.57 18.30 -6.90
C ASP A 179 -9.83 18.93 -8.08
N THR A 180 -9.63 18.13 -9.13
CA THR A 180 -9.08 18.62 -10.41
C THR A 180 -10.12 19.41 -11.21
N SER A 181 -11.25 19.78 -10.60
CA SER A 181 -12.25 20.69 -11.13
C SER A 181 -12.16 22.07 -10.49
N ASN A 182 -11.04 22.75 -10.67
CA ASN A 182 -10.99 24.21 -10.52
C ASN A 182 -10.97 24.86 -11.91
N SER A 183 -12.13 24.88 -12.55
CA SER A 183 -12.56 26.03 -13.33
C SER A 183 -13.53 26.82 -12.44
N ASP A 184 -13.05 27.92 -11.88
CA ASP A 184 -13.79 29.05 -11.32
C ASP A 184 -15.23 28.79 -10.84
N THR A 185 -15.42 28.76 -9.51
CA THR A 185 -16.39 29.66 -8.86
C THR A 185 -16.17 29.68 -7.35
N SER A 186 -15.68 30.82 -6.88
CA SER A 186 -15.71 31.22 -5.46
C SER A 186 -17.16 31.27 -4.96
N VAL A 187 -17.53 30.35 -4.07
CA VAL A 187 -18.61 30.59 -3.10
C VAL A 187 -18.10 30.26 -1.70
N LYS A 188 -17.62 31.30 -1.02
CA LYS A 188 -17.39 31.29 0.43
C LYS A 188 -18.68 30.91 1.14
N THR A 189 -18.74 29.74 1.76
CA THR A 189 -19.72 29.45 2.81
C THR A 189 -18.99 29.30 4.14
N ASN A 190 -19.12 30.33 4.97
CA ASN A 190 -18.68 30.33 6.36
C ASN A 190 -19.49 29.29 7.15
N LEU A 191 -18.92 28.12 7.43
CA LEU A 191 -19.46 27.19 8.42
C LEU A 191 -18.82 27.49 9.78
N LYS A 192 -19.58 28.19 10.64
CA LYS A 192 -19.29 28.28 12.08
C LYS A 192 -19.44 26.90 12.72
N PRO A 193 -18.53 26.46 13.60
CA PRO A 193 -18.73 25.25 14.37
C PRO A 193 -19.64 25.55 15.58
N TYR A 194 -20.85 25.00 15.61
CA TYR A 194 -21.67 24.95 16.81
C TYR A 194 -21.25 23.74 17.65
N PHE A 195 -20.39 23.98 18.65
CA PHE A 195 -20.10 23.04 19.74
C PHE A 195 -21.14 23.19 20.86
N PHE A 196 -21.72 22.04 21.25
CA PHE A 196 -22.35 21.65 22.52
C PHE A 196 -23.00 22.72 23.43
N SER A 197 -24.31 22.58 23.63
CA SER A 197 -24.88 22.41 24.98
C SER A 197 -26.30 21.87 24.91
N LYS A 198 -26.51 20.62 25.36
CA LYS A 198 -27.83 20.18 25.80
C LYS A 198 -27.68 19.56 27.18
N ILE A 199 -27.86 20.45 28.15
CA ILE A 199 -28.19 20.16 29.54
C ILE A 199 -29.48 19.35 29.54
N PHE A 200 -29.45 18.13 30.10
CA PHE A 200 -30.67 17.48 30.58
C PHE A 200 -30.74 17.66 32.10
N LYS A 201 -31.72 18.45 32.54
CA LYS A 201 -32.32 18.38 33.87
C LYS A 201 -33.74 17.85 33.68
N LEU A 202 -34.06 16.78 34.39
CA LEU A 202 -35.35 16.54 35.03
C LEU A 202 -35.08 15.61 36.22
#